data_AF-A0AAD8XWU9-F1
#
_entry.id   AF-A0AAD8XWU9-F1
#
_cell.length_a   1.000
_cell.length_b   1.000
_cell.length_c   1.000
_cell.angle_alpha   90.00
_cell.angle_beta   90.00
_cell.angle_gamma   90.00
#
_symmetry.space_group_name_H-M   'P 1'
#
loop_
_entity.id
_entity.type
_entity.pdbx_description
1 polymer ?
#
loop_
_entity_poly.entity_id
_entity_poly.type
_entity_poly.pdbx_seq_one_letter_code
_entity_poly.pdbx_strand_id
1 'polypeptide(L)'
;MNTAAFQRSPSVASSNANDNGNGNEDNTLEEAAILFTQPVESHLGDCPVCFLPLNRRNLVMHTCCCKTICNGCAYSYYKSNSNTAQPISCLFCRIPPCKSEEEAKQQLKMRANSKDPVAMNTLGALHFLKNEYDDAFRYWKQGAEVGDAESHFNMGVRYRSGDGIEKDEEIGLRHLEKAAIAGHPHARSLLGCYEDDNHRYERASKHFFIAASFGCCQSVLMLTYYYQDGYISEDEYAGSLRAYQAFEDASTSKDRKEAEDDLEWKERYLTYNEGETSYVYY
;
A
#
# COMPACT_ATOMS: atom_id res chain seq x y z
N MET A 1 -10.06 13.55 5.69
CA MET A 1 -11.47 13.15 5.49
C MET A 1 -11.82 13.39 4.03
N ASN A 2 -11.80 12.34 3.21
CA ASN A 2 -12.31 12.42 1.84
C ASN A 2 -13.16 11.16 1.59
N THR A 3 -14.42 11.24 2.02
CA THR A 3 -15.45 10.19 2.01
C THR A 3 -16.16 10.05 0.65
N ALA A 4 -15.55 10.52 -0.43
CA ALA A 4 -16.25 10.67 -1.72
C ALA A 4 -16.24 9.42 -2.62
N ALA A 5 -15.55 8.33 -2.26
CA ALA A 5 -15.48 7.12 -3.09
C ALA A 5 -16.60 6.09 -2.82
N PHE A 6 -17.51 6.33 -1.86
CA PHE A 6 -18.49 5.36 -1.37
C PHE A 6 -19.94 5.65 -1.80
N GLN A 7 -20.16 6.03 -3.06
CA GLN A 7 -21.52 6.09 -3.61
C GLN A 7 -21.73 4.96 -4.62
N ARG A 8 -22.58 3.99 -4.23
CA ARG A 8 -23.18 2.99 -5.14
C ARG A 8 -23.77 3.72 -6.34
N SER A 9 -23.22 3.48 -7.53
CA SER A 9 -23.80 3.96 -8.79
C SER A 9 -24.72 2.87 -9.37
N PRO A 10 -25.86 3.23 -9.99
CA PRO A 10 -26.84 2.25 -10.46
C PRO A 10 -26.45 1.61 -11.80
N SER A 11 -26.87 0.35 -11.93
CA SER A 11 -26.74 -0.60 -13.04
C SER A 11 -26.72 -0.02 -14.45
N VAL A 12 -25.82 -0.53 -15.30
CA VAL A 12 -26.01 -0.55 -16.76
C VAL A 12 -25.80 -1.96 -17.29
N ALA A 13 -26.69 -2.34 -18.19
CA ALA A 13 -26.92 -3.68 -18.72
C ALA A 13 -25.75 -4.27 -19.52
N SER A 14 -25.67 -5.59 -19.47
CA SER A 14 -24.75 -6.44 -20.23
C SER A 14 -25.05 -6.44 -21.74
N SER A 15 -23.99 -6.58 -22.54
CA SER A 15 -24.10 -7.16 -23.87
C SER A 15 -22.90 -8.04 -24.18
N ASN A 16 -23.21 -9.24 -24.68
CA ASN A 16 -22.29 -10.33 -25.00
C ASN A 16 -21.36 -9.98 -26.16
N ALA A 17 -20.12 -10.46 -26.09
CA ALA A 17 -19.29 -10.70 -27.26
C ALA A 17 -18.66 -12.10 -27.16
N ASN A 18 -18.87 -12.88 -28.23
CA ASN A 18 -18.26 -14.19 -28.46
C ASN A 18 -16.75 -14.05 -28.60
N ASP A 19 -15.99 -14.92 -27.94
CA ASP A 19 -14.54 -15.02 -28.14
C ASP A 19 -14.19 -16.36 -28.79
N ASN A 20 -13.46 -16.27 -29.90
CA ASN A 20 -12.84 -17.37 -30.65
C ASN A 20 -11.33 -17.07 -30.67
N GLY A 21 -10.50 -17.88 -30.03
CA GLY A 21 -9.05 -17.68 -30.13
C GLY A 21 -8.20 -18.42 -29.11
N ASN A 22 -8.15 -19.74 -29.26
CA ASN A 22 -7.39 -20.68 -28.45
C ASN A 22 -5.87 -20.42 -28.55
N GLY A 23 -5.21 -20.13 -27.42
CA GLY A 23 -3.75 -19.88 -27.36
C GLY A 23 -3.21 -19.25 -26.05
N ASN A 24 -4.07 -18.74 -25.16
CA ASN A 24 -3.68 -18.09 -23.89
C ASN A 24 -4.15 -18.83 -22.62
N GLU A 25 -4.91 -19.92 -22.74
CA GLU A 25 -5.66 -20.50 -21.62
C GLU A 25 -4.75 -21.05 -20.50
N ASP A 26 -3.61 -21.69 -20.83
CA ASP A 26 -2.70 -22.26 -19.83
C ASP A 26 -1.99 -21.21 -18.97
N ASN A 27 -1.57 -20.07 -19.55
CA ASN A 27 -0.90 -19.00 -18.81
C ASN A 27 -1.89 -18.23 -17.92
N THR A 28 -3.14 -18.08 -18.38
CA THR A 28 -4.21 -17.44 -17.60
C THR A 28 -4.67 -18.25 -16.40
N LEU A 29 -4.60 -19.59 -16.45
CA LEU A 29 -4.98 -20.45 -15.34
C LEU A 29 -3.95 -20.43 -14.20
N GLU A 30 -2.66 -20.37 -14.52
CA GLU A 30 -1.59 -20.27 -13.52
C GLU A 30 -1.58 -18.89 -12.84
N GLU A 31 -1.74 -17.81 -13.62
CA GLU A 31 -1.87 -16.44 -13.08
C GLU A 31 -3.11 -16.28 -12.18
N ALA A 32 -4.25 -16.88 -12.56
CA ALA A 32 -5.46 -16.89 -11.74
C ALA A 32 -5.30 -17.68 -10.43
N ALA A 33 -4.51 -18.77 -10.43
CA ALA A 33 -4.21 -19.54 -9.22
C ALA A 33 -3.29 -18.77 -8.26
N ILE A 34 -2.31 -18.06 -8.79
CA ILE A 34 -1.40 -17.21 -8.00
C ILE A 34 -2.17 -16.07 -7.32
N LEU A 35 -3.17 -15.48 -7.99
CA LEU A 35 -3.95 -14.37 -7.44
C LEU A 35 -4.61 -14.72 -6.10
N PHE A 36 -5.12 -15.94 -5.91
CA PHE A 36 -5.79 -16.36 -4.67
C PHE A 36 -4.85 -17.06 -3.68
N THR A 37 -3.56 -17.13 -3.98
CA THR A 37 -2.56 -17.61 -3.03
C THR A 37 -2.26 -16.49 -2.03
N GLN A 38 -2.28 -16.82 -0.74
CA GLN A 38 -1.88 -15.87 0.30
C GLN A 38 -0.39 -15.54 0.15
N PRO A 39 -0.01 -14.26 0.00
CA PRO A 39 1.39 -13.85 0.02
C PRO A 39 2.08 -14.28 1.32
N VAL A 40 3.38 -14.54 1.29
CA VAL A 40 4.14 -14.92 2.50
C VAL A 40 4.31 -13.71 3.43
N GLU A 41 4.51 -12.54 2.84
CA GLU A 41 4.72 -11.28 3.54
C GLU A 41 3.92 -10.15 2.89
N SER A 42 3.76 -9.06 3.65
CA SER A 42 3.23 -7.80 3.13
C SER A 42 4.22 -7.21 2.13
N HIS A 43 3.73 -6.46 1.14
CA HIS A 43 4.57 -5.65 0.24
C HIS A 43 5.56 -4.71 0.95
N LEU A 44 5.30 -4.35 2.22
CA LEU A 44 6.20 -3.53 3.03
C LEU A 44 7.32 -4.34 3.71
N GLY A 45 7.14 -5.65 3.85
CA GLY A 45 8.03 -6.53 4.62
C GLY A 45 8.10 -6.21 6.10
N ASP A 46 9.23 -6.55 6.72
CA ASP A 46 9.51 -6.30 8.14
C ASP A 46 10.37 -5.06 8.36
N CYS A 47 10.25 -4.46 9.54
CA CYS A 47 11.13 -3.37 9.95
C CYS A 47 12.58 -3.89 10.04
N PRO A 48 13.56 -3.31 9.34
CA PRO A 48 14.95 -3.80 9.37
C PRO A 48 15.67 -3.57 10.71
N VAL A 49 15.02 -2.90 11.68
CA VAL A 49 15.58 -2.62 13.01
C VAL A 49 15.02 -3.57 14.06
N CYS A 50 13.69 -3.75 14.12
CA CYS A 50 13.03 -4.59 15.12
C CYS A 50 12.52 -5.93 14.58
N PHE A 51 12.60 -6.17 13.27
CA PHE A 51 12.13 -7.39 12.58
C PHE A 51 10.65 -7.71 12.81
N LEU A 52 9.85 -6.70 13.17
CA LEU A 52 8.40 -6.81 13.26
C LEU A 52 7.76 -6.33 11.96
N PRO A 53 6.66 -6.95 11.50
CA PRO A 53 5.93 -6.56 10.31
C PRO A 53 5.67 -5.06 10.22
N LEU A 54 5.87 -4.50 9.04
CA LEU A 54 5.49 -3.12 8.74
C LEU A 54 4.00 -3.07 8.39
N ASN A 55 3.31 -2.13 9.04
CA ASN A 55 1.96 -1.71 8.69
C ASN A 55 2.06 -0.32 8.05
N ARG A 56 1.20 0.02 7.09
CA ARG A 56 1.18 1.35 6.45
C ARG A 56 1.04 2.49 7.46
N ARG A 57 0.39 2.23 8.60
CA ARG A 57 0.29 3.18 9.70
C ARG A 57 1.68 3.44 10.29
N ASN A 58 2.07 4.72 10.34
CA ASN A 58 3.22 5.19 11.09
C ASN A 58 4.54 4.52 10.63
N LEU A 59 4.89 4.75 9.37
CA LEU A 59 6.19 4.42 8.79
C LEU A 59 7.06 5.67 8.67
N VAL A 60 8.37 5.46 8.70
CA VAL A 60 9.37 6.50 8.49
C VAL A 60 10.30 6.05 7.38
N MET A 61 10.35 6.82 6.29
CA MET A 61 11.25 6.55 5.17
C MET A 61 12.40 7.57 5.17
N HIS A 62 13.63 7.08 5.02
CA HIS A 62 14.80 7.93 4.91
C HIS A 62 15.15 8.20 3.45
N THR A 63 14.98 9.44 2.98
CA THR A 63 15.30 9.89 1.61
C THR A 63 16.74 9.59 1.19
N CYS A 64 17.71 9.63 2.11
CA CYS A 64 19.12 9.34 1.81
C CYS A 64 19.34 7.93 1.23
N CYS A 65 18.56 6.95 1.66
CA CYS A 65 18.78 5.52 1.39
C CYS A 65 17.52 4.73 1.05
N CYS A 66 16.37 5.41 1.00
CA CYS A 66 15.04 4.85 0.76
C CYS A 66 14.68 3.67 1.67
N LYS A 67 15.31 3.58 2.85
CA LYS A 67 14.96 2.59 3.87
C LYS A 67 13.75 3.07 4.65
N THR A 68 12.74 2.22 4.69
CA THR A 68 11.53 2.39 5.49
C THR A 68 11.67 1.61 6.79
N ILE A 69 11.37 2.25 7.91
CA ILE A 69 11.36 1.66 9.26
C ILE A 69 10.03 2.00 9.95
N CYS A 70 9.71 1.27 11.01
CA CYS A 70 8.54 1.62 11.82
C CYS A 70 8.79 2.88 12.64
N ASN A 71 7.72 3.65 12.88
CA ASN A 71 7.75 4.87 13.69
C ASN A 71 8.32 4.63 15.10
N GLY A 72 8.06 3.47 15.71
CA GLY A 72 8.64 3.12 17.01
C GLY A 72 10.17 3.07 17.01
N CYS A 73 10.77 2.44 16.00
CA CYS A 73 12.24 2.41 15.89
C CYS A 73 12.82 3.80 15.60
N ALA A 74 12.15 4.59 14.77
CA ALA A 74 12.53 5.97 14.51
C ALA A 74 12.46 6.82 15.80
N TYR A 75 11.39 6.64 16.59
CA TYR A 75 11.15 7.33 17.85
C TYR A 75 12.17 6.99 18.93
N SER A 76 12.45 5.69 19.13
CA SER A 76 13.48 5.24 20.08
C SER A 76 14.86 5.75 19.71
N TYR A 77 15.19 5.78 18.42
CA TYR A 77 16.42 6.37 17.92
C TYR A 77 16.49 7.87 18.22
N TYR A 78 15.40 8.60 17.95
CA TYR A 78 15.31 10.01 18.27
C TYR A 78 15.46 10.32 19.76
N LYS A 79 14.75 9.63 20.64
CA LYS A 79 14.86 9.81 22.10
C LYS A 79 16.27 9.59 22.60
N SER A 80 16.98 8.62 22.03
CA SER A 80 18.37 8.31 22.40
C SER A 80 19.34 9.42 21.99
N ASN A 81 18.94 10.29 21.05
CA ASN A 81 19.78 11.32 20.45
C ASN A 81 19.25 12.75 20.62
N SER A 82 18.10 12.94 21.28
CA SER A 82 17.43 14.24 21.43
C SER A 82 18.19 15.25 22.27
N ASN A 83 19.13 14.80 23.11
CA ASN A 83 20.02 15.66 23.90
C ASN A 83 21.22 16.21 23.10
N THR A 84 21.33 15.89 21.80
CA THR A 84 22.42 16.37 20.96
C THR A 84 22.05 17.70 20.29
N ALA A 85 22.99 18.65 20.24
CA ALA A 85 22.81 19.93 19.54
C ALA A 85 22.82 19.80 18.00
N GLN A 86 22.95 18.57 17.47
CA GLN A 86 23.09 18.30 16.04
C GLN A 86 21.85 17.61 15.49
N PRO A 87 21.51 17.84 14.20
CA PRO A 87 20.45 17.10 13.53
C PRO A 87 20.73 15.60 13.54
N ILE A 88 19.71 14.80 13.88
CA ILE A 88 19.81 13.35 13.98
C ILE A 88 20.01 12.77 12.57
N SER A 89 21.19 12.21 12.33
CA SER A 89 21.55 11.61 11.04
C SER A 89 20.82 10.29 10.80
N CYS A 90 20.71 9.86 9.55
CA CYS A 90 20.05 8.59 9.23
C CYS A 90 20.71 7.39 9.93
N LEU A 91 19.87 6.50 10.48
CA LEU A 91 20.29 5.29 11.19
C LEU A 91 21.19 4.36 10.36
N PHE A 92 20.99 4.32 9.04
CA PHE A 92 21.70 3.39 8.14
C PHE A 92 22.92 4.04 7.48
N CYS A 93 22.70 5.19 6.83
CA CYS A 93 23.69 5.82 5.96
C CYS A 93 24.54 6.86 6.73
N ARG A 94 24.14 7.27 7.94
CA ARG A 94 24.72 8.36 8.75
C ARG A 94 24.81 9.71 8.03
N ILE A 95 24.11 9.87 6.90
CA ILE A 95 23.96 11.16 6.23
C ILE A 95 23.02 12.02 7.09
N PRO A 96 23.36 13.28 7.35
CA PRO A 96 22.47 14.23 8.01
C PRO A 96 21.12 14.36 7.26
N PRO A 97 20.06 14.81 7.95
CA PRO A 97 18.80 15.09 7.28
C PRO A 97 18.98 16.16 6.21
N CYS A 98 18.16 16.10 5.15
CA CYS A 98 18.08 17.16 4.16
C CYS A 98 17.68 18.48 4.83
N LYS A 99 17.97 19.57 4.15
CA LYS A 99 17.63 20.92 4.64
C LYS A 99 16.49 21.55 3.87
N SER A 100 16.08 20.94 2.75
CA SER A 100 14.97 21.41 1.93
C SER A 100 14.31 20.28 1.13
N GLU A 101 13.10 20.56 0.62
CA GLU A 101 12.35 19.67 -0.27
C GLU A 101 13.14 19.37 -1.56
N GLU A 102 13.87 20.35 -2.09
CA GLU A 102 14.71 20.20 -3.29
C GLU A 102 15.86 19.22 -3.07
N GLU A 103 16.52 19.30 -1.91
CA GLU A 103 17.60 18.37 -1.56
C GLU A 103 17.05 16.94 -1.42
N ALA A 104 15.91 16.78 -0.74
CA ALA A 104 15.23 15.49 -0.61
C ALA A 104 14.85 14.91 -1.98
N LYS A 105 14.29 15.73 -2.87
CA LYS A 105 13.97 15.32 -4.25
C LYS A 105 15.21 14.94 -5.05
N GLN A 106 16.32 15.66 -4.88
CA GLN A 106 17.56 15.34 -5.57
C GLN A 106 18.09 13.97 -5.10
N GLN A 107 18.03 13.69 -3.80
CA GLN A 107 18.37 12.36 -3.25
C GLN A 107 17.46 11.27 -3.81
N LEU A 108 16.14 11.49 -3.83
CA LEU A 108 15.19 10.56 -4.43
C LEU A 108 15.48 10.32 -5.91
N LYS A 109 15.80 11.35 -6.70
CA LYS A 109 16.19 11.19 -8.12
C LYS A 109 17.44 10.34 -8.28
N MET A 110 18.45 10.53 -7.44
CA MET A 110 19.66 9.69 -7.45
C MET A 110 19.33 8.22 -7.12
N ARG A 111 18.42 7.99 -6.18
CA ARG A 111 17.96 6.65 -5.79
C ARG A 111 17.11 5.99 -6.88
N ALA A 112 16.19 6.73 -7.50
CA ALA A 112 15.41 6.26 -8.64
C ALA A 112 16.31 5.93 -9.85
N ASN A 113 17.33 6.74 -10.15
CA ASN A 113 18.32 6.41 -11.18
C ASN A 113 19.09 5.11 -10.87
N SER A 114 19.20 4.76 -9.58
CA SER A 114 19.79 3.49 -9.12
C SER A 114 18.76 2.35 -9.04
N LYS A 115 17.58 2.53 -9.63
CA LYS A 115 16.46 1.57 -9.64
C LYS A 115 15.89 1.23 -8.27
N ASP A 116 15.94 2.18 -7.33
CA ASP A 116 15.28 1.99 -6.03
C ASP A 116 13.75 2.13 -6.17
N PRO A 117 12.97 1.08 -5.86
CA PRO A 117 11.52 1.07 -6.07
C PRO A 117 10.80 2.08 -5.18
N VAL A 118 11.23 2.24 -3.93
CA VAL A 118 10.63 3.17 -2.96
C VAL A 118 10.86 4.62 -3.44
N ALA A 119 12.03 4.92 -3.99
CA ALA A 119 12.33 6.22 -4.56
C ALA A 119 11.43 6.55 -5.77
N MET A 120 11.28 5.58 -6.69
CA MET A 120 10.42 5.73 -7.88
C MET A 120 8.97 5.96 -7.48
N ASN A 121 8.43 5.15 -6.57
CA ASN A 121 7.09 5.33 -6.06
C ASN A 121 6.89 6.70 -5.42
N THR A 122 7.83 7.11 -4.56
CA THR A 122 7.76 8.38 -3.85
C THR A 122 7.81 9.55 -4.83
N LEU A 123 8.71 9.54 -5.82
CA LEU A 123 8.73 10.59 -6.84
C LEU A 123 7.43 10.63 -7.64
N GLY A 124 6.89 9.46 -8.02
CA GLY A 124 5.62 9.34 -8.71
C GLY A 124 4.48 10.02 -7.92
N ALA A 125 4.36 9.69 -6.64
CA ALA A 125 3.41 10.32 -5.73
C ALA A 125 3.61 11.84 -5.66
N LEU A 126 4.84 12.31 -5.41
CA LEU A 126 5.12 13.75 -5.30
C LEU A 126 4.79 14.54 -6.56
N HIS A 127 5.05 13.98 -7.74
CA HIS A 127 4.66 14.60 -9.01
C HIS A 127 3.13 14.61 -9.17
N PHE A 128 2.47 13.51 -8.84
CA PHE A 128 1.01 13.41 -8.91
C PHE A 128 0.32 14.51 -8.09
N LEU A 129 0.81 14.74 -6.88
CA LEU A 129 0.32 15.75 -5.95
C LEU A 129 0.49 17.19 -6.42
N LYS A 130 1.48 17.42 -7.29
CA LYS A 130 1.70 18.71 -7.95
C LYS A 130 0.93 18.82 -9.27
N ASN A 131 0.09 17.83 -9.58
CA ASN A 131 -0.62 17.67 -10.85
C ASN A 131 0.32 17.56 -12.07
N GLU A 132 1.54 17.07 -11.85
CA GLU A 132 2.55 16.79 -12.88
C GLU A 132 2.39 15.33 -13.35
N TYR A 133 1.22 15.02 -13.94
CA TYR A 133 0.80 13.63 -14.17
C TYR A 133 1.73 12.83 -15.08
N ASP A 134 2.25 13.42 -16.16
CA ASP A 134 3.17 12.72 -17.07
C ASP A 134 4.42 12.20 -16.33
N ASP A 135 4.99 13.02 -15.44
CA ASP A 135 6.12 12.63 -14.62
C ASP A 135 5.72 11.59 -13.57
N ALA A 136 4.53 11.73 -12.97
CA ALA A 136 4.01 10.77 -12.00
C ALA A 136 3.89 9.37 -12.59
N PHE A 137 3.20 9.24 -13.73
CA PHE A 137 3.04 7.96 -14.43
C PHE A 137 4.36 7.42 -14.97
N ARG A 138 5.30 8.29 -15.38
CA ARG A 138 6.64 7.84 -15.78
C ARG A 138 7.37 7.15 -14.62
N TYR A 139 7.38 7.75 -13.42
CA TYR A 139 8.07 7.17 -12.27
C TYR A 139 7.36 5.92 -11.74
N TRP A 140 6.03 5.94 -11.65
CA TRP A 140 5.30 4.72 -11.25
C TRP A 140 5.46 3.60 -12.26
N LYS A 141 5.51 3.88 -13.56
CA LYS A 141 5.81 2.86 -14.56
C LYS A 141 7.20 2.23 -14.34
N GLN A 142 8.22 3.04 -14.04
CA GLN A 142 9.55 2.55 -13.72
C GLN A 142 9.56 1.70 -12.44
N GLY A 143 8.83 2.12 -11.39
CA GLY A 143 8.68 1.34 -10.15
C GLY A 143 7.98 0.01 -10.40
N ALA A 144 6.89 0.01 -11.16
CA ALA A 144 6.17 -1.17 -11.60
C ALA A 144 7.05 -2.14 -12.41
N GLU A 145 7.94 -1.64 -13.28
CA GLU A 145 8.89 -2.46 -14.05
C GLU A 145 9.91 -3.20 -13.17
N VAL A 146 10.20 -2.70 -11.96
CA VAL A 146 11.05 -3.38 -10.96
C VAL A 146 10.24 -4.13 -9.89
N GLY A 147 8.93 -4.28 -10.09
CA GLY A 147 8.05 -5.07 -9.22
C GLY A 147 7.54 -4.33 -7.98
N ASP A 148 7.61 -3.00 -7.93
CA ASP A 148 7.12 -2.22 -6.80
C ASP A 148 5.58 -2.28 -6.70
N ALA A 149 5.08 -2.88 -5.61
CA ALA A 149 3.66 -3.07 -5.38
C ALA A 149 2.90 -1.75 -5.19
N GLU A 150 3.53 -0.74 -4.59
CA GLU A 150 2.94 0.60 -4.39
C GLU A 150 2.75 1.33 -5.70
N SER A 151 3.74 1.29 -6.59
CA SER A 151 3.65 1.88 -7.93
C SER A 151 2.56 1.20 -8.75
N HIS A 152 2.46 -0.13 -8.68
CA HIS A 152 1.34 -0.87 -9.27
C HIS A 152 -0.01 -0.46 -8.67
N PHE A 153 -0.12 -0.35 -7.34
CA PHE A 153 -1.35 0.09 -6.68
C PHE A 153 -1.75 1.49 -7.13
N ASN A 154 -0.82 2.44 -7.13
CA ASN A 154 -1.06 3.82 -7.54
C ASN A 154 -1.55 3.87 -9.00
N MET A 155 -0.85 3.22 -9.94
CA MET A 155 -1.32 3.15 -11.33
C MET A 155 -2.71 2.52 -11.43
N GLY A 156 -2.93 1.40 -10.72
CA GLY A 156 -4.20 0.68 -10.72
C GLY A 156 -5.38 1.56 -10.30
N VAL A 157 -5.22 2.32 -9.22
CA VAL A 157 -6.26 3.26 -8.76
C VAL A 157 -6.50 4.36 -9.79
N ARG A 158 -5.44 4.98 -10.33
CA ARG A 158 -5.59 6.12 -11.24
C ARG A 158 -6.19 5.77 -12.60
N TYR A 159 -5.84 4.60 -13.16
CA TYR A 159 -6.49 4.11 -14.37
C TYR A 159 -7.99 3.83 -14.16
N ARG A 160 -8.40 3.33 -13.00
CA ARG A 160 -9.82 3.10 -12.69
C ARG A 160 -10.61 4.39 -12.46
N SER A 161 -9.99 5.40 -11.85
CA SER A 161 -10.62 6.70 -11.59
C SER A 161 -10.57 7.65 -12.79
N GLY A 162 -9.57 7.53 -13.67
CA GLY A 162 -9.28 8.51 -14.72
C GLY A 162 -8.53 9.74 -14.22
N ASP A 163 -7.80 9.61 -13.12
CA ASP A 163 -7.09 10.73 -12.48
C ASP A 163 -5.77 11.02 -13.19
N GLY A 164 -5.74 12.10 -13.98
CA GLY A 164 -4.52 12.51 -14.71
C GLY A 164 -4.13 11.58 -15.86
N ILE A 165 -4.99 10.61 -16.20
CA ILE A 165 -4.84 9.67 -17.30
C ILE A 165 -6.23 9.28 -17.84
N GLU A 166 -6.30 8.80 -19.08
CA GLU A 166 -7.55 8.24 -19.62
C GLU A 166 -7.99 7.03 -18.78
N LYS A 167 -9.28 7.01 -18.42
CA LYS A 167 -9.85 5.93 -17.62
C LYS A 167 -9.82 4.63 -18.41
N ASP A 168 -9.23 3.60 -17.82
CA ASP A 168 -9.20 2.23 -18.34
C ASP A 168 -9.30 1.24 -17.18
N GLU A 169 -10.48 0.64 -17.02
CA GLU A 169 -10.74 -0.30 -15.92
C GLU A 169 -9.89 -1.57 -16.04
N GLU A 170 -9.65 -2.07 -17.25
CA GLU A 170 -8.93 -3.33 -17.51
C GLU A 170 -7.45 -3.18 -17.15
N ILE A 171 -6.82 -2.10 -17.62
CA ILE A 171 -5.43 -1.77 -17.24
C ILE A 171 -5.33 -1.54 -15.74
N GLY A 172 -6.30 -0.83 -15.16
CA GLY A 172 -6.36 -0.58 -13.73
C GLY A 172 -6.40 -1.87 -12.90
N LEU A 173 -7.28 -2.81 -13.26
CA LEU A 173 -7.40 -4.10 -12.58
C LEU A 173 -6.14 -4.94 -12.70
N ARG A 174 -5.51 -5.02 -13.87
CA ARG A 174 -4.23 -5.73 -14.05
C ARG A 174 -3.13 -5.20 -13.12
N HIS A 175 -3.07 -3.89 -12.94
CA HIS A 175 -2.13 -3.28 -12.00
C HIS A 175 -2.48 -3.60 -10.54
N LEU A 176 -3.76 -3.57 -10.17
CA LEU A 176 -4.20 -3.99 -8.84
C LEU A 176 -3.91 -5.47 -8.56
N GLU A 177 -4.08 -6.36 -9.54
CA GLU A 177 -3.74 -7.79 -9.43
C GLU A 177 -2.26 -7.98 -9.12
N LYS A 178 -1.37 -7.30 -9.85
CA LYS A 178 0.08 -7.36 -9.59
C LYS A 178 0.44 -6.85 -8.19
N ALA A 179 -0.12 -5.71 -7.77
CA ALA A 179 0.08 -5.19 -6.41
C ALA A 179 -0.45 -6.17 -5.35
N ALA A 180 -1.63 -6.75 -5.57
CA ALA A 180 -2.25 -7.68 -4.67
C ALA A 180 -1.40 -8.95 -4.51
N ILE A 181 -0.95 -9.56 -5.62
CA ILE A 181 -0.03 -10.71 -5.67
C ILE A 181 1.25 -10.40 -4.89
N ALA A 182 1.78 -9.19 -5.00
CA ALA A 182 2.95 -8.73 -4.25
C ALA A 182 2.69 -8.40 -2.76
N GLY A 183 1.52 -8.74 -2.21
CA GLY A 183 1.23 -8.54 -0.79
C GLY A 183 0.64 -7.19 -0.43
N HIS A 184 0.02 -6.49 -1.37
CA HIS A 184 -0.59 -5.19 -1.10
C HIS A 184 -2.06 -5.32 -0.62
N PRO A 185 -2.36 -5.05 0.67
CA PRO A 185 -3.69 -5.29 1.24
C PRO A 185 -4.80 -4.42 0.65
N HIS A 186 -4.53 -3.13 0.37
CA HIS A 186 -5.56 -2.26 -0.21
C HIS A 186 -5.86 -2.59 -1.68
N ALA A 187 -4.86 -2.87 -2.51
CA ALA A 187 -5.06 -3.39 -3.86
C ALA A 187 -5.93 -4.66 -3.83
N ARG A 188 -5.62 -5.59 -2.91
CA ARG A 188 -6.40 -6.80 -2.69
C ARG A 188 -7.84 -6.50 -2.29
N SER A 189 -8.07 -5.57 -1.36
CA SER A 189 -9.42 -5.15 -0.96
C SER A 189 -10.20 -4.51 -2.10
N LEU A 190 -9.54 -3.72 -2.97
CA LEU A 190 -10.18 -3.10 -4.13
C LEU A 190 -10.61 -4.14 -5.18
N LEU A 191 -9.80 -5.18 -5.39
CA LEU A 191 -10.21 -6.33 -6.20
C LEU A 191 -11.42 -7.03 -5.59
N GLY A 192 -11.45 -7.23 -4.26
CA GLY A 192 -12.62 -7.76 -3.57
C GLY A 192 -13.88 -6.94 -3.81
N CYS A 193 -13.80 -5.60 -3.73
CA CYS A 193 -14.92 -4.71 -4.06
C CYS A 193 -15.34 -4.83 -5.53
N TYR A 194 -14.38 -4.91 -6.46
CA TYR A 194 -14.70 -5.11 -7.87
C TYR A 194 -15.43 -6.44 -8.12
N GLU A 195 -15.01 -7.52 -7.46
CA GLU A 195 -15.69 -8.82 -7.54
C GLU A 195 -17.11 -8.76 -6.94
N ASP A 196 -17.27 -8.05 -5.82
CA ASP A 196 -18.57 -7.80 -5.16
C ASP A 196 -19.54 -7.02 -6.07
N ASP A 197 -19.07 -5.94 -6.69
CA ASP A 197 -19.85 -5.12 -7.64
C ASP A 197 -20.31 -5.94 -8.86
N ASN A 198 -19.57 -7.00 -9.20
CA ASN A 198 -19.90 -7.94 -10.28
C ASN A 198 -20.66 -9.18 -9.78
N HIS A 199 -21.16 -9.17 -8.54
CA HIS A 199 -21.90 -10.28 -7.92
C HIS A 199 -21.11 -11.60 -7.82
N ARG A 200 -19.78 -11.54 -7.81
CA ARG A 200 -18.88 -12.70 -7.67
C ARG A 200 -18.43 -12.85 -6.22
N TYR A 201 -19.42 -13.04 -5.33
CA TYR A 201 -19.26 -13.00 -3.87
C TYR A 201 -18.21 -14.00 -3.33
N GLU A 202 -18.14 -15.22 -3.88
CA GLU A 202 -17.13 -16.20 -3.46
C GLU A 202 -15.69 -15.73 -3.74
N ARG A 203 -15.47 -15.03 -4.86
CA ARG A 203 -14.16 -14.46 -5.19
C ARG A 203 -13.87 -13.24 -4.33
N ALA A 204 -14.88 -12.39 -4.14
CA ALA A 204 -14.77 -11.21 -3.29
C ALA A 204 -14.36 -11.57 -1.85
N SER A 205 -15.02 -12.56 -1.23
CA SER A 205 -14.69 -13.00 0.14
C SER A 205 -13.25 -13.51 0.26
N LYS A 206 -12.75 -14.27 -0.72
CA LYS A 206 -11.34 -14.72 -0.77
C LYS A 206 -10.36 -13.54 -0.76
N HIS A 207 -10.63 -12.51 -1.57
CA HIS A 207 -9.81 -11.29 -1.54
C HIS A 207 -9.85 -10.61 -0.16
N PHE A 208 -11.03 -10.48 0.43
CA PHE A 208 -11.18 -9.85 1.74
C PHE A 208 -10.50 -10.65 2.86
N PHE A 209 -10.58 -11.98 2.86
CA PHE A 209 -9.86 -12.80 3.85
C PHE A 209 -8.34 -12.61 3.77
N ILE A 210 -7.78 -12.63 2.56
CA ILE A 210 -6.34 -12.40 2.36
C ILE A 210 -5.98 -10.98 2.82
N ALA A 211 -6.71 -9.95 2.39
CA ALA A 211 -6.43 -8.57 2.78
C ALA A 211 -6.55 -8.34 4.29
N ALA A 212 -7.54 -8.94 4.96
CA ALA A 212 -7.72 -8.89 6.40
C ALA A 212 -6.54 -9.51 7.15
N SER A 213 -5.98 -10.61 6.64
CA SER A 213 -4.77 -11.24 7.23
C SER A 213 -3.51 -10.34 7.17
N PHE A 214 -3.54 -9.28 6.35
CA PHE A 214 -2.50 -8.25 6.25
C PHE A 214 -2.93 -6.91 6.87
N GLY A 215 -3.86 -6.94 7.84
CA GLY A 215 -4.26 -5.75 8.59
C GLY A 215 -5.21 -4.79 7.86
N CYS A 216 -5.88 -5.21 6.78
CA CYS A 216 -6.87 -4.37 6.12
C CYS A 216 -8.20 -4.34 6.88
N CYS A 217 -8.43 -3.27 7.67
CA CYS A 217 -9.68 -3.10 8.41
C CYS A 217 -10.91 -2.96 7.50
N GLN A 218 -10.75 -2.37 6.30
CA GLN A 218 -11.83 -2.28 5.31
C GLN A 218 -12.31 -3.67 4.87
N SER A 219 -11.40 -4.62 4.68
CA SER A 219 -11.76 -5.99 4.33
C SER A 219 -12.44 -6.73 5.48
N VAL A 220 -12.04 -6.49 6.73
CA VAL A 220 -12.76 -7.01 7.90
C VAL A 220 -14.20 -6.51 7.93
N LEU A 221 -14.42 -5.21 7.67
CA LEU A 221 -15.76 -4.64 7.59
C LEU A 221 -16.61 -5.29 6.50
N MET A 222 -16.03 -5.54 5.31
CA MET A 222 -16.73 -6.24 4.24
C MET A 222 -17.11 -7.68 4.65
N LEU A 223 -16.22 -8.39 5.33
CA LEU A 223 -16.51 -9.73 5.85
C LEU A 223 -17.59 -9.71 6.95
N THR A 224 -17.68 -8.65 7.76
CA THR A 224 -18.81 -8.48 8.70
C THR A 224 -20.15 -8.42 7.96
N TYR A 225 -20.23 -7.67 6.87
CA TYR A 225 -21.46 -7.64 6.06
C TYR A 225 -21.77 -9.00 5.42
N TYR A 226 -20.75 -9.70 4.91
CA TYR A 226 -20.93 -11.02 4.31
C TYR A 226 -21.42 -12.05 5.33
N TYR A 227 -20.97 -11.96 6.58
CA TYR A 227 -21.47 -12.81 7.65
C TYR A 227 -22.93 -12.49 7.99
N GLN A 228 -23.27 -11.21 8.11
CA GLN A 228 -24.64 -10.77 8.41
C GLN A 228 -25.65 -11.20 7.34
N ASP A 229 -25.25 -11.16 6.07
CA ASP A 229 -26.07 -11.56 4.94
C ASP A 229 -26.03 -13.09 4.69
N GLY A 230 -25.23 -13.84 5.44
CA GLY A 230 -25.15 -15.30 5.36
C GLY A 230 -24.31 -15.85 4.19
N TYR A 231 -23.46 -15.03 3.58
CA TYR A 231 -22.54 -15.45 2.51
C TYR A 231 -21.32 -16.22 3.01
N ILE A 232 -20.94 -16.02 4.28
CA ILE A 232 -19.85 -16.74 4.94
C ILE A 232 -20.32 -17.28 6.30
N SER A 233 -19.72 -18.38 6.74
CA SER A 233 -20.01 -19.01 8.02
C SER A 233 -19.45 -18.24 9.22
N GLU A 234 -19.98 -18.53 10.40
CA GLU A 234 -19.46 -18.00 11.66
C GLU A 234 -17.98 -18.36 11.87
N ASP A 235 -17.59 -19.59 11.52
CA ASP A 235 -16.20 -20.06 11.65
C ASP A 235 -15.24 -19.30 10.72
N GLU A 236 -15.64 -19.04 9.47
CA GLU A 236 -14.87 -18.25 8.52
C GLU A 236 -14.73 -16.80 8.99
N TYR A 237 -15.83 -16.18 9.42
CA TYR A 237 -15.81 -14.83 9.95
C TYR A 237 -14.90 -14.72 11.19
N ALA A 238 -15.06 -15.62 12.17
CA ALA A 238 -14.22 -15.66 13.36
C ALA A 238 -12.74 -15.92 13.01
N GLY A 239 -12.47 -16.75 11.99
CA GLY A 239 -11.14 -16.96 11.42
C GLY A 239 -10.50 -15.67 10.91
N SER A 240 -11.26 -14.86 10.18
CA SER A 240 -10.77 -13.56 9.67
C SER A 240 -10.39 -12.59 10.78
N LEU A 241 -11.20 -12.52 11.85
CA LEU A 241 -10.93 -11.65 13.01
C LEU A 241 -9.67 -12.09 13.74
N ARG A 242 -9.47 -13.41 13.91
CA ARG A 242 -8.24 -13.95 14.49
C ARG A 242 -7.01 -13.63 13.65
N ALA A 243 -7.09 -13.78 12.32
CA ALA A 243 -5.99 -13.46 11.42
C ALA A 243 -5.63 -11.97 11.45
N TYR A 244 -6.63 -11.10 11.42
CA TYR A 244 -6.45 -9.65 11.55
C TYR A 244 -5.79 -9.30 12.90
N GLN A 245 -6.31 -9.84 14.01
CA GLN A 245 -5.75 -9.59 15.34
C GLN A 245 -4.30 -10.09 15.45
N ALA A 246 -3.98 -11.26 14.90
CA ALA A 246 -2.63 -11.78 14.88
C ALA A 246 -1.65 -10.85 14.14
N PHE A 247 -2.08 -10.23 13.03
CA PHE A 247 -1.28 -9.23 12.33
C PHE A 247 -1.09 -7.96 13.16
N GLU A 248 -2.16 -7.43 13.77
CA GLU A 248 -2.06 -6.23 14.62
C GLU A 248 -1.15 -6.48 15.84
N ASP A 249 -1.26 -7.65 16.47
CA ASP A 249 -0.39 -8.03 17.59
C ASP A 249 1.07 -8.19 17.15
N ALA A 250 1.33 -8.83 16.01
CA ALA A 250 2.67 -9.00 15.47
C ALA A 250 3.32 -7.68 15.04
N SER A 251 2.52 -6.72 14.57
CA SER A 251 2.99 -5.39 14.15
C SER A 251 3.04 -4.38 15.29
N THR A 252 2.68 -4.74 16.52
CA THR A 252 2.70 -3.83 17.65
C THR A 252 3.97 -3.96 18.48
N SER A 253 4.48 -2.84 19.00
CA SER A 253 5.53 -2.85 20.03
C SER A 253 5.32 -1.71 21.03
N LYS A 254 5.98 -1.79 22.19
CA LYS A 254 5.96 -0.72 23.19
C LYS A 254 6.39 0.62 22.57
N ASP A 255 7.49 0.63 21.83
CA ASP A 255 8.03 1.84 21.19
C ASP A 255 7.09 2.40 20.11
N ARG A 256 6.40 1.55 19.34
CA ARG A 256 5.39 1.99 18.37
C ARG A 256 4.21 2.68 19.07
N LYS A 257 3.74 2.15 20.21
CA LYS A 257 2.69 2.77 21.02
C LYS A 257 3.15 4.10 21.62
N GLU A 258 4.34 4.14 22.22
CA GLU A 258 4.87 5.40 22.77
C GLU A 258 5.02 6.48 21.68
N ALA A 259 5.48 6.10 20.48
CA ALA A 259 5.57 7.02 19.34
C ALA A 259 4.19 7.51 18.85
N GLU A 260 3.13 6.72 19.04
CA GLU A 260 1.76 7.11 18.73
C GLU A 260 1.15 8.02 19.81
N ASP A 261 1.62 7.99 21.04
CA ASP A 261 1.11 8.85 22.11
C ASP A 261 1.85 10.20 22.20
N ASP A 262 3.05 10.30 21.62
CA ASP A 262 3.90 11.49 21.66
C ASP A 262 3.56 12.50 20.55
N LEU A 263 2.82 13.55 20.91
CA LEU A 263 2.41 14.61 19.98
C LEU A 263 3.59 15.45 19.48
N GLU A 264 4.60 15.73 20.31
CA GLU A 264 5.77 16.53 19.90
C GLU A 264 6.56 15.78 18.84
N TRP A 265 6.74 14.47 19.03
CA TRP A 265 7.29 13.59 18.02
C TRP A 265 6.50 13.66 16.70
N LYS A 266 5.17 13.55 16.75
CA LYS A 266 4.33 13.61 15.56
C LYS A 266 4.40 14.97 14.84
N GLU A 267 4.51 16.06 15.57
CA GLU A 267 4.61 17.42 15.01
C GLU A 267 5.99 17.68 14.40
N ARG A 268 7.06 17.17 15.02
CA ARG A 268 8.44 17.32 14.51
C ARG A 268 8.67 16.52 13.23
N TYR A 269 7.91 15.44 13.04
CA TYR A 269 7.91 14.63 11.82
C TYR A 269 6.79 15.14 10.91
N LEU A 270 7.05 16.24 10.20
CA LEU A 270 6.10 16.80 9.25
C LEU A 270 5.87 15.82 8.10
N THR A 271 4.74 15.16 8.26
CA THR A 271 4.11 14.23 7.34
C THR A 271 3.65 14.98 6.10
N TYR A 272 4.18 14.61 4.94
CA TYR A 272 3.34 14.70 3.75
C TYR A 272 2.36 13.54 3.81
N ASN A 273 1.08 13.84 4.05
CA ASN A 273 0.02 12.84 4.13
C ASN A 273 -0.61 12.65 2.76
N GLU A 274 -0.23 11.59 2.05
CA GLU A 274 -1.11 10.96 1.07
C GLU A 274 -1.81 9.79 1.76
N GLY A 275 -3.00 10.04 2.33
CA GLY A 275 -3.73 9.03 3.08
C GLY A 275 -3.06 8.68 4.42
N GLU A 276 -2.84 7.37 4.69
CA GLU A 276 -2.28 6.85 5.95
C GLU A 276 -0.75 6.73 5.95
N THR A 277 -0.07 7.07 4.85
CA THR A 277 1.38 6.94 4.72
C THR A 277 2.06 8.28 4.94
N SER A 278 2.81 8.36 6.05
CA SER A 278 3.63 9.48 6.45
C SER A 278 4.98 9.46 5.73
N TYR A 279 5.17 10.29 4.71
CA TYR A 279 6.51 10.51 4.17
C TYR A 279 7.28 11.44 5.09
N VAL A 280 8.39 10.95 5.64
CA VAL A 280 9.28 11.75 6.49
C VAL A 280 10.32 12.39 5.58
N TYR A 281 10.16 13.69 5.35
CA TYR A 281 11.27 14.51 4.90
C TYR A 281 12.22 14.69 6.08
N TYR A 282 13.26 13.87 6.09
CA TYR A 282 14.53 14.31 6.63
C TYR A 282 15.18 15.16 5.56
#